data_AF-A0A935K6Y7-F1
#
_entry.id   AF-A0A935K6Y7-F1
#
_cell.length_a   1.000
_cell.length_b   1.000
_cell.length_c   1.000
_cell.angle_alpha   90.00
_cell.angle_beta   90.00
_cell.angle_gamma   90.00
#
_symmetry.space_group_name_H-M   'P 1'
#
loop_
_entity.id
_entity.type
_entity.pdbx_description
1 polymer ?
#
loop_
_entity_poly.entity_id
_entity_poly.type
_entity_poly.pdbx_seq_one_letter_code
_entity_poly.pdbx_strand_id
1 'polypeptide(L)'
;MFIDSLSSQNPVMINTELFVSDYKLITKQNDFEVYENEKEYFFKIRDTLLISTPTILSNFKSKIFSQHFPNRKYNSEKYLIIANQNEISVYNLFSNNLIGKYVASFSIPPKTVPYKDGFYEFVIKRDLFDEDYFKLIIFNKVEKIC
;
A
#
# COMPACT_ATOMS: atom_id res chain seq x y z
N MET A 1 -37.40 -1.78 2.27
CA MET A 1 -36.21 -2.65 2.34
C MET A 1 -35.01 -1.74 2.14
N PHE A 2 -34.48 -1.21 3.24
CA PHE A 2 -33.31 -0.33 3.20
C PHE A 2 -32.13 -1.24 2.94
N ILE A 3 -31.50 -1.10 1.76
CA ILE A 3 -30.21 -1.74 1.52
C ILE A 3 -29.25 -1.02 2.46
N ASP A 4 -28.87 -1.72 3.51
CA ASP A 4 -27.94 -1.25 4.52
C ASP A 4 -26.74 -0.59 3.85
N SER A 5 -26.44 0.61 4.34
CA SER A 5 -25.21 1.36 4.14
C SER A 5 -24.01 0.57 4.69
N LEU A 6 -23.72 -0.59 4.12
CA LEU A 6 -22.48 -1.36 4.29
C LEU A 6 -21.34 -0.75 3.44
N SER A 7 -21.42 0.54 3.16
CA SER A 7 -20.27 1.34 2.74
C SER A 7 -19.39 1.61 3.95
N SER A 8 -18.76 0.56 4.50
CA SER A 8 -17.36 0.73 4.88
C SER A 8 -16.64 1.05 3.56
N GLN A 9 -16.56 2.34 3.25
CA GLN A 9 -15.83 2.84 2.08
C GLN A 9 -14.48 2.13 2.03
N ASN A 10 -14.22 1.44 0.93
CA ASN A 10 -12.99 0.69 0.69
C ASN A 10 -11.78 1.51 1.17
N PRO A 11 -10.93 0.98 2.05
CA PRO A 11 -9.82 1.74 2.61
C PRO A 11 -8.80 2.15 1.55
N VAL A 12 -8.82 1.51 0.36
CA VAL A 12 -7.97 1.86 -0.78
C VAL A 12 -8.81 2.55 -1.85
N MET A 13 -8.41 3.76 -2.25
CA MET A 13 -9.21 4.66 -3.09
C MET A 13 -8.40 5.29 -4.22
N ILE A 14 -9.10 5.56 -5.34
CA ILE A 14 -8.57 6.28 -6.50
C ILE A 14 -9.24 7.65 -6.61
N ASN A 15 -8.58 8.67 -6.09
CA ASN A 15 -9.02 10.06 -6.25
C ASN A 15 -8.42 10.68 -7.51
N THR A 16 -9.30 11.23 -8.35
CA THR A 16 -8.93 11.87 -9.63
C THR A 16 -8.39 13.27 -9.46
N GLU A 17 -8.70 13.92 -8.34
CA GLU A 17 -8.32 15.31 -8.01
C GLU A 17 -7.48 15.31 -6.73
N LEU A 18 -6.37 14.57 -6.75
CA LEU A 18 -5.40 14.64 -5.66
C LEU A 18 -4.49 15.84 -5.87
N PHE A 19 -4.65 16.85 -5.03
CA PHE A 19 -3.70 17.95 -4.96
C PHE A 19 -2.63 17.58 -3.93
N VAL A 20 -1.40 17.41 -4.39
CA VAL A 20 -0.25 17.08 -3.51
C VAL A 20 -0.08 18.14 -2.41
N SER A 21 -0.53 19.38 -2.64
CA SER A 21 -0.56 20.46 -1.63
C SER A 21 -1.36 20.14 -0.37
N ASP A 22 -2.33 19.23 -0.46
CA ASP A 22 -3.18 18.84 0.67
C ASP A 22 -2.48 17.81 1.57
N TYR A 23 -1.28 17.36 1.16
CA TYR A 23 -0.54 16.32 1.83
C TYR A 23 0.86 16.78 2.22
N LYS A 24 1.29 16.34 3.41
CA LYS A 24 2.65 16.48 3.90
C LYS A 24 3.49 15.31 3.40
N LEU A 25 4.66 15.59 2.84
CA LEU A 25 5.62 14.56 2.45
C LEU A 25 6.15 13.82 3.70
N ILE A 26 6.02 12.50 3.72
CA ILE A 26 6.68 11.63 4.69
C ILE A 26 8.04 11.21 4.16
N THR A 27 8.08 10.70 2.92
CA THR A 27 9.30 10.15 2.33
C THR A 27 9.25 10.14 0.81
N LYS A 28 10.41 10.27 0.19
CA LYS A 28 10.61 10.23 -1.25
C LYS A 28 11.86 9.43 -1.57
N GLN A 29 11.71 8.42 -2.42
CA GLN A 29 12.74 7.52 -2.91
C GLN A 29 12.60 7.37 -4.42
N ASN A 30 13.56 6.69 -5.07
CA ASN A 30 13.53 6.50 -6.53
C ASN A 30 12.32 5.71 -7.03
N ASP A 31 11.81 4.78 -6.22
CA ASP A 31 10.75 3.85 -6.60
C ASP A 31 9.42 4.09 -5.86
N PHE A 32 9.39 5.04 -4.92
CA PHE A 32 8.15 5.45 -4.27
C PHE A 32 8.22 6.83 -3.60
N GLU A 33 7.04 7.43 -3.41
CA GLU A 33 6.80 8.61 -2.59
C GLU A 33 5.58 8.34 -1.69
N VAL A 34 5.64 8.76 -0.43
CA VAL A 34 4.50 8.67 0.50
C VAL A 34 4.26 10.03 1.12
N TYR A 35 3.00 10.44 1.10
CA TYR A 35 2.52 11.65 1.71
C TYR A 35 1.35 11.33 2.65
N GLU A 36 0.99 12.25 3.52
CA GLU A 36 -0.11 12.08 4.47
C GLU A 36 -0.92 13.35 4.67
N ASN A 37 -2.14 13.17 5.14
CA ASN A 37 -2.90 14.19 5.83
C ASN A 37 -3.52 13.58 7.11
N GLU A 38 -4.49 14.25 7.71
CA GLU A 38 -5.16 13.80 8.93
C GLU A 38 -5.97 12.50 8.77
N LYS A 39 -6.36 12.13 7.55
CA LYS A 39 -7.31 11.03 7.27
C LYS A 39 -6.68 9.87 6.52
N GLU A 40 -5.71 10.14 5.66
CA GLU A 40 -5.23 9.18 4.67
C GLU A 40 -3.76 9.39 4.28
N TYR A 41 -3.19 8.34 3.70
CA TYR A 41 -1.87 8.33 3.09
C TYR A 41 -2.01 8.34 1.58
N PHE A 42 -1.28 9.24 0.92
CA PHE A 42 -1.16 9.26 -0.53
C PHE A 42 0.12 8.57 -0.95
N PHE A 43 -0.03 7.52 -1.77
CA PHE A 43 1.04 6.69 -2.27
C PHE A 43 1.28 6.95 -3.74
N LYS A 44 2.56 7.08 -4.08
CA LYS A 44 3.08 6.97 -5.44
C LYS A 44 4.10 5.85 -5.44
N ILE A 45 3.79 4.70 -6.03
CA ILE A 45 4.71 3.55 -6.08
C ILE A 45 4.84 3.04 -7.50
N ARG A 46 6.01 2.50 -7.88
CA ARG A 46 6.19 1.94 -9.23
C ARG A 46 5.37 0.67 -9.45
N ASP A 47 5.43 -0.24 -8.51
CA ASP A 47 4.78 -1.55 -8.58
C ASP A 47 4.55 -2.12 -7.17
N THR A 48 5.61 -2.18 -6.35
CA THR A 48 5.59 -2.88 -5.08
C THR A 48 6.28 -2.05 -4.01
N LEU A 49 5.69 -2.01 -2.81
CA LEU A 49 6.26 -1.35 -1.65
C LEU A 49 6.19 -2.29 -0.44
N LEU A 50 7.34 -2.48 0.20
CA LEU A 50 7.47 -3.19 1.46
C LEU A 50 7.71 -2.19 2.58
N ILE A 51 7.02 -2.37 3.70
CA ILE A 51 7.09 -1.44 4.83
C ILE A 51 7.43 -2.22 6.09
N SER A 52 8.50 -1.80 6.77
CA SER A 52 8.94 -2.38 8.03
C SER A 52 8.51 -1.53 9.22
N THR A 53 8.24 -2.20 10.33
CA THR A 53 8.11 -1.56 11.65
C THR A 53 9.37 -1.79 12.47
N PRO A 54 9.55 -1.06 13.58
CA PRO A 54 10.61 -1.36 14.56
C PRO A 54 10.44 -2.74 15.22
N THR A 55 9.25 -3.34 15.15
CA THR A 55 8.98 -4.67 15.68
C THR A 55 9.62 -5.74 14.81
N ILE A 56 10.58 -6.46 15.38
CA ILE A 56 11.23 -7.59 14.72
C ILE A 56 10.61 -8.89 15.25
N LEU A 57 10.00 -9.67 14.36
CA LEU A 57 9.50 -11.01 14.68
C LEU A 57 10.56 -12.03 14.32
N SER A 58 11.49 -12.27 15.26
CA SER A 58 12.51 -13.29 15.09
C SER A 58 11.84 -14.66 14.87
N ASN A 59 12.30 -15.40 13.86
CA ASN A 59 11.83 -16.72 13.46
C ASN A 59 10.44 -16.80 12.79
N PHE A 60 9.73 -15.68 12.61
CA PHE A 60 8.51 -15.69 11.81
C PHE A 60 8.84 -15.62 10.31
N LYS A 61 8.10 -16.36 9.49
CA LYS A 61 8.17 -16.30 8.02
C LYS A 61 6.79 -16.01 7.47
N SER A 62 6.65 -14.90 6.76
CA SER A 62 5.40 -14.61 6.05
C SER A 62 5.26 -15.54 4.84
N LYS A 63 4.13 -16.24 4.77
CA LYS A 63 3.75 -17.06 3.61
C LYS A 63 3.55 -16.19 2.39
N ILE A 64 2.85 -15.06 2.55
CA ILE A 64 2.59 -14.11 1.47
C ILE A 64 3.90 -13.54 0.94
N PHE A 65 4.81 -13.11 1.82
CA PHE A 65 6.12 -12.64 1.39
C PHE A 65 6.87 -13.71 0.57
N SER A 66 6.90 -14.95 1.06
CA SER A 66 7.61 -16.04 0.39
C SER A 66 7.03 -16.38 -0.99
N GLN A 67 5.73 -16.16 -1.19
CA GLN A 67 5.06 -16.33 -2.48
C GLN A 67 5.45 -15.24 -3.48
N HIS A 68 5.54 -13.99 -3.03
CA HIS A 68 5.87 -12.85 -3.89
C HIS A 68 7.38 -12.67 -4.12
N PHE A 69 8.21 -13.09 -3.15
CA PHE A 69 9.67 -12.93 -3.21
C PHE A 69 10.40 -14.24 -2.82
N PRO A 70 10.28 -15.31 -3.62
CA PRO A 70 10.87 -16.62 -3.28
C PRO A 70 12.39 -16.58 -3.11
N ASN A 71 13.06 -15.62 -3.74
CA ASN A 71 14.52 -15.49 -3.73
C ASN A 71 15.03 -14.47 -2.70
N ARG A 72 14.14 -13.85 -1.90
CA ARG A 72 14.53 -12.86 -0.87
C ARG A 72 14.32 -13.45 0.52
N LYS A 73 15.26 -13.20 1.43
CA LYS A 73 15.07 -13.49 2.84
C LYS A 73 14.12 -12.47 3.46
N TYR A 74 13.02 -12.95 4.03
CA TYR A 74 12.09 -12.13 4.79
C TYR A 74 12.81 -11.46 5.98
N ASN A 75 12.61 -10.16 6.14
CA ASN A 75 13.28 -9.31 7.12
C ASN A 75 12.27 -8.58 8.02
N SER A 76 11.22 -9.28 8.43
CA SER A 76 10.17 -8.74 9.31
C SER A 76 9.47 -7.49 8.74
N GLU A 77 9.35 -7.39 7.42
CA GLU A 77 8.48 -6.39 6.79
C GLU A 77 7.03 -6.63 7.25
N LYS A 78 6.35 -5.61 7.78
CA LYS A 78 4.99 -5.75 8.30
C LYS A 78 3.95 -5.65 7.20
N TYR A 79 4.15 -4.77 6.22
CA TYR A 79 3.18 -4.56 5.15
C TYR A 79 3.79 -4.73 3.77
N LEU A 80 2.96 -5.22 2.85
CA LEU A 80 3.26 -5.32 1.42
C LEU A 80 2.12 -4.65 0.65
N ILE A 81 2.47 -3.69 -0.19
CA ILE A 81 1.56 -3.05 -1.13
C ILE A 81 1.99 -3.42 -2.53
N ILE A 82 1.06 -3.93 -3.34
CA ILE A 82 1.27 -4.22 -4.76
C ILE A 82 0.25 -3.40 -5.54
N ALA A 83 0.71 -2.65 -6.53
CA ALA A 83 -0.11 -1.86 -7.43
C ALA A 83 0.18 -2.21 -8.88
N ASN A 84 -0.88 -2.26 -9.67
CA ASN A 84 -0.84 -2.24 -11.12
C ASN A 84 -2.04 -1.43 -11.62
N GLN A 85 -2.21 -1.35 -12.94
CA GLN A 85 -3.27 -0.54 -13.55
C GLN A 85 -4.70 -0.99 -13.15
N ASN A 86 -4.89 -2.25 -12.76
CA ASN A 86 -6.20 -2.84 -12.49
C ASN A 86 -6.47 -3.08 -11.01
N GLU A 87 -5.44 -3.18 -10.17
CA GLU A 87 -5.56 -3.59 -8.78
C GLU A 87 -4.52 -2.92 -7.88
N ILE A 88 -4.93 -2.61 -6.66
CA ILE A 88 -4.03 -2.34 -5.54
C ILE A 88 -4.38 -3.32 -4.43
N SER A 89 -3.39 -4.02 -3.90
CA SER A 89 -3.53 -4.97 -2.80
C SER A 89 -2.59 -4.61 -1.67
N VAL A 90 -3.12 -4.59 -0.45
CA VAL A 90 -2.40 -4.26 0.79
C VAL A 90 -2.48 -5.45 1.72
N TYR A 91 -1.33 -5.98 2.10
CA TYR A 91 -1.22 -7.13 2.98
C TYR A 91 -0.57 -6.76 4.30
N ASN A 92 -1.05 -7.36 5.39
CA ASN A 92 -0.31 -7.48 6.64
C ASN A 92 0.44 -8.82 6.62
N LEU A 93 1.77 -8.75 6.52
CA LEU A 93 2.65 -9.90 6.40
C LEU A 93 2.80 -10.66 7.73
N PHE A 94 2.61 -9.99 8.88
CA PHE A 94 2.64 -10.64 10.20
C PHE A 94 1.43 -11.57 10.40
N SER A 95 0.26 -11.18 9.91
CA SER A 95 -0.95 -12.01 9.96
C SER A 95 -1.18 -12.84 8.69
N ASN A 96 -0.44 -12.60 7.62
CA ASN A 96 -0.65 -13.18 6.29
C ASN A 96 -2.06 -12.90 5.73
N ASN A 97 -2.58 -11.70 5.97
CA ASN A 97 -3.92 -11.32 5.53
C ASN A 97 -3.86 -10.18 4.51
N LEU A 98 -4.75 -10.24 3.51
CA LEU A 98 -5.11 -9.08 2.69
C LEU A 98 -5.99 -8.16 3.54
N ILE A 99 -5.53 -6.95 3.81
CA ILE A 99 -6.22 -5.97 4.67
C ILE A 99 -6.92 -4.88 3.88
N GLY A 100 -6.48 -4.58 2.66
CA GLY A 100 -7.12 -3.60 1.78
C GLY A 100 -6.94 -3.99 0.32
N LYS A 101 -7.95 -3.71 -0.51
CA LYS A 101 -7.91 -4.05 -1.94
C LYS A 101 -8.79 -3.14 -2.78
N TYR A 102 -8.23 -2.58 -3.84
CA TYR A 102 -8.96 -1.89 -4.89
C TYR A 102 -8.93 -2.71 -6.18
N VAL A 103 -10.07 -2.83 -6.88
CA VAL A 103 -10.16 -3.51 -8.18
C VAL A 103 -10.91 -2.61 -9.16
N ALA A 104 -10.27 -2.28 -10.28
CA ALA A 104 -10.80 -1.37 -11.30
C ALA A 104 -12.16 -1.80 -11.85
N SER A 105 -12.37 -3.10 -12.04
CA SER A 105 -13.63 -3.66 -12.56
C SER A 105 -14.80 -3.56 -11.58
N PHE A 106 -14.55 -3.22 -10.31
CA PHE A 106 -15.59 -3.05 -9.30
C PHE A 106 -16.01 -1.58 -9.10
N SER A 107 -15.37 -0.62 -9.77
CA SER A 107 -15.85 0.76 -9.79
C SER A 107 -16.86 0.98 -10.92
N ILE A 108 -17.76 1.94 -10.74
CA ILE A 108 -18.75 2.33 -11.75
C ILE A 108 -18.59 3.83 -12.04
N PRO A 109 -18.12 4.22 -13.24
CA PRO A 109 -17.58 3.35 -14.29
C PRO A 109 -16.27 2.64 -13.86
N PRO A 110 -15.87 1.54 -14.54
CA PRO A 110 -14.58 0.93 -14.31
C PRO A 110 -13.45 1.95 -14.48
N LYS A 111 -12.60 2.05 -13.47
CA LYS A 111 -11.58 3.10 -13.36
C LYS A 111 -10.25 2.44 -13.06
N THR A 112 -9.26 2.65 -13.92
CA THR A 112 -7.92 2.13 -13.69
C THR A 112 -7.20 2.98 -12.65
N VAL A 113 -6.21 2.39 -11.99
CA VAL A 113 -5.28 3.11 -11.11
C VAL A 113 -4.49 4.11 -11.97
N PRO A 114 -4.51 5.42 -11.64
CA PRO A 114 -3.77 6.44 -12.37
C PRO A 114 -2.28 6.10 -12.36
N TYR A 115 -1.65 6.18 -13.53
CA TYR A 115 -0.22 5.98 -13.70
C TYR A 115 0.39 7.24 -14.28
N LYS A 116 1.21 7.95 -13.49
CA LYS A 116 1.84 9.22 -13.87
C LYS A 116 3.31 9.21 -13.49
N ASP A 117 4.16 9.71 -14.38
CA ASP A 117 5.62 9.81 -14.17
C ASP A 117 6.29 8.50 -13.73
N GLY A 118 5.74 7.36 -14.14
CA GLY A 118 6.25 6.04 -13.77
C GLY A 118 5.69 5.45 -12.48
N PHE A 119 4.71 6.10 -11.83
CA PHE A 119 4.14 5.69 -10.55
C PHE A 119 2.62 5.50 -10.62
N TYR A 120 2.14 4.47 -9.93
CA TYR A 120 0.73 4.31 -9.58
C TYR A 120 0.37 5.21 -8.41
N GLU A 121 -0.66 6.02 -8.58
CA GLU A 121 -1.12 7.02 -7.60
C GLU A 121 -2.43 6.56 -6.95
N PHE A 122 -2.44 6.43 -5.62
CA PHE A 122 -3.64 6.03 -4.88
C PHE A 122 -3.56 6.46 -3.42
N VAL A 123 -4.71 6.37 -2.75
CA VAL A 123 -4.86 6.76 -1.36
C VAL A 123 -5.28 5.57 -0.52
N ILE A 124 -4.73 5.49 0.69
CA ILE A 124 -5.12 4.51 1.69
C ILE A 124 -5.49 5.21 2.99
N LYS A 125 -6.66 4.90 3.55
CA LYS A 125 -7.09 5.43 4.85
C LYS A 125 -6.11 5.05 5.95
N ARG A 126 -5.88 5.97 6.90
CA ARG A 126 -4.93 5.75 8.01
C ARG A 126 -5.32 4.58 8.91
N ASP A 127 -6.62 4.38 9.11
CA ASP A 127 -7.19 3.33 9.97
C ASP A 127 -6.96 1.90 9.46
N LEU A 128 -6.51 1.73 8.21
CA LEU A 128 -6.10 0.44 7.68
C LEU A 128 -4.83 -0.10 8.35
N PHE A 129 -3.98 0.79 8.87
CA PHE A 129 -2.70 0.43 9.47
C PHE A 129 -2.81 0.46 11.00
N ASP A 130 -2.32 -0.59 11.67
CA ASP A 130 -2.38 -0.67 13.14
C ASP A 130 -1.51 0.40 13.86
N GLU A 131 -0.66 1.09 13.11
CA GLU A 131 0.34 2.03 13.62
C GLU A 131 0.32 3.30 12.78
N ASP A 132 0.51 4.46 13.42
CA ASP A 132 0.82 5.68 12.70
C ASP A 132 2.09 5.49 11.88
N TYR A 133 1.99 5.75 10.57
CA TYR A 133 3.03 5.51 9.57
C TYR A 133 4.35 6.23 9.89
N PHE A 134 4.28 7.26 10.75
CA PHE A 134 5.42 7.98 11.33
C PHE A 134 6.41 7.13 12.13
N LYS A 135 6.06 5.91 12.53
CA LYS A 135 7.00 4.98 13.17
C LYS A 135 7.56 3.93 12.22
N LEU A 136 7.17 3.93 10.96
CA LEU A 136 7.60 2.95 9.97
C LEU A 136 8.96 3.36 9.39
N ILE A 137 9.96 2.48 9.55
CA ILE A 137 11.24 2.63 8.85
C ILE A 137 11.06 1.97 7.49
N ILE A 138 10.90 2.77 6.44
CA ILE A 138 10.63 2.26 5.09
C ILE A 138 11.98 1.99 4.42
N PHE A 139 12.34 0.71 4.30
CA PHE A 139 13.55 0.29 3.60
C PHE A 139 13.23 -0.12 2.17
N ASN A 140 13.85 0.55 1.21
CA ASN A 140 13.94 0.08 -0.16
C ASN A 140 15.21 -0.77 -0.30
N LYS A 141 15.04 -2.09 -0.48
CA LYS A 141 16.03 -2.90 -1.19
C LYS A 141 15.35 -4.12 -1.80
N VAL A 142 14.67 -3.90 -2.93
CA VAL A 142 14.52 -4.99 -3.90
C VAL A 142 15.75 -4.90 -4.78
N GLU A 143 16.81 -5.63 -4.42
CA GLU A 143 17.95 -5.80 -5.31
C GLU A 143 17.44 -6.49 -6.59
N LYS A 144 17.55 -5.79 -7.72
CA LYS A 144 17.40 -6.42 -9.04
C LYS A 144 18.40 -7.57 -9.10
N ILE A 145 17.90 -8.81 -9.17
CA ILE A 145 18.70 -9.95 -9.59
C ILE A 145 18.78 -9.84 -11.11
N CYS A 146 19.98 -9.50 -11.60
CA CYS A 146 20.35 -9.61 -13.02
C CYS A 146 20.24 -11.04 -13.51
#